data_AF-A0A933DG01-F1
#
_entry.id   AF-A0A933DG01-F1
#
_cell.length_a   1.000
_cell.length_b   1.000
_cell.length_c   1.000
_cell.angle_alpha   90.00
_cell.angle_beta   90.00
_cell.angle_gamma   90.00
#
_symmetry.space_group_name_H-M   'P 1'
#
loop_
_entity.id
_entity.type
_entity.pdbx_description
1 polymer ?
#
loop_
_entity_poly.entity_id
_entity_poly.type
_entity_poly.pdbx_seq_one_letter_code
_entity_poly.pdbx_strand_id
1 'polypeptide(L)'
;MQAAVRELKEETSLDLEQQMIPAGKYYVRYPEFDYIFHVFKLKFTEMPMVETNVEEHSGYKWFKPNEALDTANLIPGLSEIIRANYL
;
A
#
# COMPACT_ATOMS: atom_id res chain seq x y z
N MET A 1 -3.93 9.00 9.58
CA MET A 1 -2.57 9.31 9.09
C MET A 1 -1.53 8.81 10.08
N GLN A 2 -1.59 9.21 11.35
CA GLN A 2 -0.69 8.68 12.41
C GLN A 2 -0.60 7.14 12.43
N ALA A 3 -1.73 6.43 12.33
CA ALA A 3 -1.73 4.97 12.22
C ALA A 3 -0.92 4.47 11.01
N ALA A 4 -1.18 4.99 9.81
CA ALA A 4 -0.49 4.57 8.59
C ALA A 4 1.02 4.84 8.61
N VAL A 5 1.46 5.92 9.26
CA VAL A 5 2.88 6.23 9.47
C VAL A 5 3.53 5.21 10.40
N ARG A 6 2.85 4.87 11.50
CA ARG A 6 3.32 3.86 12.45
C ARG A 6 3.42 2.48 11.79
N GLU A 7 2.36 2.01 11.13
CA GLU A 7 2.37 0.69 10.46
C GLU A 7 3.46 0.64 9.38
N LEU A 8 3.63 1.70 8.58
CA LEU A 8 4.69 1.74 7.55
C LEU A 8 6.07 1.53 8.18
N LYS A 9 6.34 2.19 9.32
CA LYS A 9 7.62 2.04 10.03
C LYS A 9 7.78 0.64 10.62
N GLU A 10 6.74 0.09 11.24
CA GLU A 10 6.77 -1.23 11.89
C GLU A 10 6.93 -2.36 10.86
N GLU A 11 6.24 -2.28 9.72
CA GLU A 11 6.21 -3.33 8.70
C GLU A 11 7.37 -3.25 7.69
N THR A 12 7.97 -2.06 7.47
CA THR A 12 8.95 -1.85 6.39
C THR A 12 10.27 -1.17 6.81
N SER A 13 10.39 -0.74 8.07
CA SER A 13 11.47 0.10 8.60
C SER A 13 11.57 1.51 7.99
N LEU A 14 10.62 1.91 7.14
CA LEU A 14 10.62 3.23 6.49
C LEU A 14 10.02 4.30 7.43
N ASP A 15 10.85 5.24 7.87
CA ASP A 15 10.45 6.37 8.71
C ASP A 15 10.26 7.65 7.85
N LEU A 16 9.02 7.88 7.39
CA LEU A 16 8.73 8.87 6.33
C LEU A 16 7.48 9.73 6.62
N GLU A 17 7.23 10.06 7.88
CA GLU A 17 6.02 10.77 8.31
C GLU A 17 5.71 12.03 7.47
N GLN A 18 6.74 12.81 7.11
CA GLN A 18 6.57 14.09 6.41
C GLN A 18 6.38 13.95 4.88
N GLN A 19 6.40 12.73 4.32
CA GLN A 19 6.36 12.50 2.88
C GLN A 19 5.08 11.82 2.39
N MET A 20 4.15 11.48 3.29
CA MET A 20 2.87 10.86 2.92
C MET A 20 1.87 11.90 2.41
N ILE A 21 1.47 11.75 1.15
CA ILE A 21 0.47 12.59 0.50
C ILE A 21 -0.87 11.82 0.47
N PRO A 22 -1.96 12.33 1.06
CA PRO A 22 -3.27 11.69 0.95
C PRO A 22 -3.70 11.55 -0.51
N ALA A 23 -4.08 10.33 -0.91
CA ALA A 23 -4.50 10.00 -2.28
C ALA A 23 -6.00 9.73 -2.41
N GLY A 24 -6.72 9.68 -1.28
CA GLY A 24 -8.18 9.55 -1.26
C GLY A 24 -8.67 8.46 -0.31
N LYS A 25 -9.98 8.26 -0.33
CA LYS A 25 -10.65 7.16 0.38
C LYS A 25 -11.45 6.33 -0.62
N TYR A 26 -11.33 5.01 -0.51
CA TYR A 26 -12.03 4.08 -1.39
C TYR A 26 -12.89 3.16 -0.55
N TYR A 27 -14.19 3.15 -0.86
CA TYR A 27 -15.17 2.33 -0.18
C TYR A 27 -15.33 1.03 -0.94
N VAL A 28 -15.16 -0.08 -0.25
CA VAL A 28 -15.23 -1.42 -0.82
C VAL A 28 -16.28 -2.20 -0.05
N ARG A 29 -17.19 -2.81 -0.81
CA ARG A 29 -18.33 -3.56 -0.28
C ARG A 29 -18.39 -4.92 -0.96
N TYR A 30 -18.35 -5.96 -0.14
CA TYR A 30 -18.62 -7.35 -0.50
C TYR A 30 -19.80 -7.84 0.33
N PRO A 31 -20.48 -8.94 -0.07
CA PRO A 31 -21.62 -9.46 0.67
C PRO A 31 -21.32 -9.73 2.16
N GLU A 32 -20.08 -10.11 2.49
CA GLU A 32 -19.68 -10.53 3.82
C GLU A 32 -19.03 -9.41 4.65
N PHE A 33 -18.53 -8.34 4.03
CA PHE A 33 -17.82 -7.27 4.72
C PHE A 33 -17.79 -5.95 3.94
N ASP A 34 -17.66 -4.86 4.69
CA ASP A 34 -17.42 -3.51 4.19
C ASP A 34 -16.11 -2.98 4.80
N TYR A 35 -15.28 -2.32 4.00
CA TYR A 35 -14.16 -1.54 4.52
C TYR A 35 -13.84 -0.31 3.68
N ILE A 36 -13.04 0.58 4.29
CA ILE A 36 -12.60 1.83 3.70
C ILE A 36 -11.07 1.80 3.62
N PHE A 37 -10.54 1.89 2.41
CA PHE A 37 -9.12 2.16 2.23
C PHE A 37 -8.85 3.65 2.37
N HIS A 38 -7.98 4.01 3.32
CA HIS A 38 -7.39 5.33 3.40
C HIS A 38 -6.04 5.30 2.68
N VAL A 39 -6.00 5.80 1.44
CA VAL A 39 -4.84 5.65 0.57
C VAL A 39 -3.93 6.86 0.69
N PHE A 40 -2.63 6.60 0.79
CA PHE A 40 -1.58 7.60 0.80
C PHE A 40 -0.53 7.24 -0.26
N LYS A 41 0.16 8.26 -0.78
CA LYS A 41 1.26 8.11 -1.73
C LYS A 41 2.53 8.65 -1.10
N LEU A 42 3.63 7.93 -1.31
CA LEU A 42 4.99 8.40 -1.05
C LEU A 42 5.73 8.49 -2.38
N LYS A 43 6.58 9.50 -2.53
CA LYS A 43 7.41 9.68 -3.71
C LYS A 43 8.87 9.56 -3.31
N PHE A 44 9.58 8.66 -3.98
CA PHE A 44 10.99 8.44 -3.76
C PHE A 44 11.81 8.89 -4.97
N THR A 45 12.98 9.47 -4.71
CA THR A 45 13.98 9.75 -5.76
C THR A 45 14.76 8.51 -6.14
N GLU A 46 14.95 7.60 -5.19
CA GLU A 46 15.65 6.32 -5.35
C GLU A 46 14.82 5.21 -4.69
N MET A 47 14.96 3.97 -5.15
CA MET A 47 14.20 2.85 -4.58
C MET A 47 14.68 2.60 -3.14
N PRO A 48 13.81 2.78 -2.12
CA PRO A 48 14.24 2.61 -0.75
C PRO A 48 14.43 1.12 -0.43
N MET A 49 15.37 0.84 0.46
CA MET A 49 15.52 -0.49 1.04
C MET A 49 14.35 -0.74 2.01
N VAL A 50 13.68 -1.87 1.84
CA VAL A 50 12.60 -2.31 2.73
C VAL A 50 13.10 -3.50 3.53
N GLU A 51 12.89 -3.45 4.83
CA GLU A 51 13.12 -4.57 5.73
C GLU A 51 11.76 -4.96 6.31
N THR A 52 11.26 -6.12 5.93
CA THR A 52 9.94 -6.59 6.41
C THR A 52 10.06 -7.27 7.76
N ASN A 53 9.10 -7.01 8.64
CA ASN A 53 8.92 -7.81 9.85
C ASN A 53 8.59 -9.28 9.47
N VAL A 54 9.52 -10.19 9.75
CA VAL A 54 9.40 -11.61 9.36
C VAL A 54 8.40 -12.40 10.21
N GLU A 55 7.98 -11.87 11.36
CA GLU A 55 6.95 -12.50 12.19
C GLU A 55 5.54 -12.29 11.59
N GLU A 56 5.35 -11.21 10.83
CA GLU A 56 4.05 -10.82 10.26
C GLU A 56 3.99 -11.02 8.73
N HIS A 57 5.15 -10.98 8.05
CA HIS A 57 5.22 -11.02 6.59
C HIS A 57 6.25 -12.02 6.08
N SER A 58 5.95 -12.63 4.93
CA SER A 58 6.82 -13.61 4.27
C SER A 58 7.79 -13.00 3.24
N GLY A 59 7.63 -11.73 2.90
CA GLY A 59 8.53 -11.00 2.01
C GLY A 59 7.88 -9.80 1.34
N TYR A 60 8.63 -9.14 0.45
CA TYR A 60 8.16 -8.01 -0.34
C TYR A 60 8.72 -8.02 -1.76
N LYS A 61 8.05 -7.29 -2.65
CA LYS A 61 8.56 -7.01 -4.00
C LYS A 61 8.01 -5.66 -4.47
N TRP A 62 8.87 -4.87 -5.12
CA TRP A 62 8.46 -3.68 -5.84
C TRP A 62 7.88 -4.07 -7.21
N PHE A 63 6.67 -3.60 -7.51
CA PHE A 63 5.99 -3.85 -8.77
C PHE A 63 5.77 -2.55 -9.56
N LYS A 64 5.81 -2.66 -10.89
CA LYS A 64 5.13 -1.65 -11.72
C LYS A 64 3.61 -1.84 -11.60
N PRO A 65 2.78 -0.78 -11.72
CA PRO A 65 1.32 -0.88 -11.57
C PRO A 65 0.69 -1.98 -12.44
N ASN A 66 1.01 -2.05 -13.74
CA ASN A 66 0.49 -3.10 -14.62
C ASN A 66 0.98 -4.50 -14.21
N GLU A 67 2.25 -4.64 -13.80
CA GLU A 67 2.79 -5.93 -13.36
C GLU A 67 2.06 -6.45 -12.12
N ALA A 68 1.74 -5.58 -11.16
CA ALA A 68 0.96 -5.96 -9.97
C ALA A 68 -0.44 -6.46 -10.35
N LEU A 69 -1.10 -5.78 -11.29
CA LEU A 69 -2.45 -6.14 -11.74
C LEU A 69 -2.48 -7.49 -12.49
N ASP A 70 -1.39 -7.84 -13.18
CA ASP A 70 -1.31 -9.05 -14.00
C ASP A 70 -0.82 -10.27 -13.21
N THR A 71 0.02 -10.07 -12.19
CA THR A 71 0.79 -11.16 -11.57
C THR A 71 0.59 -11.35 -10.07
N ALA A 72 0.13 -10.33 -9.34
CA ALA A 72 -0.03 -10.43 -7.90
C ALA A 72 -1.41 -10.96 -7.51
N ASN A 73 -1.47 -11.82 -6.50
CA ASN A 73 -2.73 -12.21 -5.87
C ASN A 73 -3.17 -11.11 -4.91
N LEU A 74 -3.77 -10.05 -5.46
CA LEU A 74 -4.16 -8.86 -4.71
C LEU A 74 -5.37 -9.13 -3.80
N ILE A 75 -5.40 -8.49 -2.64
CA ILE A 75 -6.59 -8.48 -1.79
C ILE A 75 -7.77 -7.81 -2.51
N PRO A 76 -9.02 -8.16 -2.15
CA PRO A 76 -10.20 -7.61 -2.80
C PRO A 76 -10.20 -6.07 -2.83
N GLY A 77 -10.63 -5.47 -3.94
CA GLY A 77 -10.70 -4.01 -4.14
C GLY A 77 -9.37 -3.27 -4.34
N LEU A 78 -8.20 -3.91 -4.12
CA LEU A 78 -6.91 -3.24 -4.31
C LEU A 78 -6.60 -2.97 -5.80
N SER A 79 -7.09 -3.80 -6.72
CA SER A 79 -6.85 -3.65 -8.16
C SER A 79 -7.43 -2.34 -8.71
N GLU A 80 -8.60 -1.95 -8.22
CA GLU A 80 -9.37 -0.77 -8.58
C GLU A 80 -8.66 0.49 -8.07
N ILE A 81 -8.07 0.41 -6.88
CA ILE A 81 -7.28 1.49 -6.28
C ILE A 81 -5.99 1.71 -7.07
N ILE A 82 -5.30 0.63 -7.48
CA ILE A 82 -4.10 0.73 -8.32
C ILE A 82 -4.45 1.42 -9.64
N ARG A 83 -5.51 0.98 -10.32
CA ARG A 83 -5.97 1.60 -11.57
C ARG A 83 -6.25 3.09 -11.37
N ALA A 84 -7.09 3.45 -10.40
CA ALA A 84 -7.49 4.83 -10.15
C ALA A 84 -6.33 5.79 -9.81
N ASN A 85 -5.19 5.27 -9.35
CA ASN A 85 -4.08 6.08 -8.87
C ASN A 85 -2.88 6.15 -9.82
N TYR A 86 -2.78 5.22 -10.78
CA TYR A 86 -1.56 5.03 -11.56
C TYR A 86 -1.79 4.76 -13.05
N LEU A 87 -3.03 4.59 -13.52
CA LEU A 87 -3.39 4.29 -14.91
C LEU A 87 -4.54 5.18 -15.39
#